data_AF-A0A833WUR2-F1
#
_entry.id   AF-A0A833WUR2-F1
#
_cell.length_a   1.000
_cell.length_b   1.000
_cell.length_c   1.000
_cell.angle_alpha   90.00
_cell.angle_beta   90.00
_cell.angle_gamma   90.00
#
_symmetry.space_group_name_H-M   'P 1'
#
loop_
_entity.id
_entity.type
_entity.pdbx_description
1 polymer ?
#
loop_
_entity_poly.entity_id
_entity_poly.type
_entity_poly.pdbx_seq_one_letter_code
_entity_poly.pdbx_strand_id
1 'polypeptide(L)'
;MFRSPTMSFLVRRLTQLGEVRVRYFNSSNYSNMSFPSQKSHPGPTATTETSFQDECNGQPMRPEKNAGDVQESRIGENVSRKDKVNFLVNTLLDIKDSKEAVYGALDAWVAWEQNFPIVSIKRALLALEKEQQWHKVVQVIKWMLSKGQGTTMGTYGQLIRALDMDHRAEEAHKIWERKIGMDLHSVPWQLCRQMISIYYRNNMLKSLVKLFKDLEAFDRKPPEKSIVQRVADAYEMLGLLEEKERVLEKYNDLFTGNESEKHKKAPSKRKKK
;
A
#
# COMPACT_ATOMS: atom_id res chain seq x y z
N MET A 1 15.69 -13.71 -28.24
CA MET A 1 15.60 -12.83 -27.05
C MET A 1 16.81 -13.11 -26.16
N PHE A 2 17.82 -12.26 -26.19
CA PHE A 2 19.03 -12.44 -25.37
C PHE A 2 18.76 -12.00 -23.94
N ARG A 3 18.75 -12.95 -22.99
CA ARG A 3 18.79 -12.66 -21.55
C ARG A 3 20.22 -12.24 -21.20
N SER A 4 20.39 -11.08 -20.58
CA SER A 4 21.68 -10.63 -20.05
C SER A 4 22.24 -11.68 -19.07
N PRO A 5 23.54 -12.06 -19.17
CA PRO A 5 24.17 -13.05 -18.28
C PRO A 5 24.00 -12.72 -16.78
N THR A 6 23.92 -11.43 -16.43
CA THR A 6 23.79 -10.94 -15.06
C THR A 6 22.41 -11.24 -14.45
N MET A 7 21.34 -11.19 -15.25
CA MET A 7 19.99 -11.54 -14.78
C MET A 7 19.84 -13.05 -14.57
N SER A 8 20.50 -13.87 -15.38
CA SER A 8 20.56 -15.33 -15.22
C SER A 8 21.20 -15.72 -13.88
N PHE A 9 22.18 -14.95 -13.42
CA PHE A 9 22.85 -15.16 -12.14
C PHE A 9 21.96 -14.83 -10.93
N LEU A 10 21.18 -13.74 -11.01
CA LEU A 10 20.21 -13.37 -9.96
C LEU A 10 19.10 -14.41 -9.82
N VAL A 11 18.58 -14.91 -10.94
CA VAL A 11 17.60 -16.01 -10.95
C VAL A 11 18.17 -17.26 -10.29
N ARG A 12 19.41 -17.65 -10.63
CA ARG A 12 20.06 -18.84 -10.07
C ARG A 12 20.29 -18.74 -8.55
N ARG A 13 20.61 -17.54 -8.02
CA ARG A 13 20.77 -17.33 -6.57
C ARG A 13 19.44 -17.30 -5.82
N LEU A 14 18.38 -16.74 -6.40
CA LEU A 14 17.04 -16.77 -5.79
C LEU A 14 16.53 -18.21 -5.64
N THR A 15 16.73 -19.06 -6.65
CA THR A 15 16.37 -20.49 -6.57
C THR A 15 17.17 -21.22 -5.49
N GLN A 16 18.49 -20.97 -5.39
CA GLN A 16 19.33 -21.60 -4.37
C GLN A 16 19.03 -21.13 -2.93
N LEU A 17 18.75 -19.83 -2.72
CA LEU A 17 18.37 -19.30 -1.39
C LEU A 17 16.96 -19.75 -0.98
N GLY A 18 16.04 -19.89 -1.94
CA GLY A 18 14.71 -20.46 -1.70
C GLY A 18 14.78 -21.91 -1.19
N GLU A 19 15.60 -22.75 -1.81
CA GLU A 19 15.76 -24.15 -1.41
C GLU A 19 16.44 -24.35 -0.04
N VAL A 20 17.37 -23.45 0.34
CA VAL A 20 18.06 -23.52 1.64
C VAL A 20 17.14 -23.08 2.78
N ARG A 21 16.23 -22.12 2.55
CA ARG A 21 15.33 -21.60 3.60
C ARG A 21 14.14 -22.51 3.88
N VAL A 22 13.66 -23.28 2.89
CA VAL A 22 12.55 -24.25 3.04
C VAL A 22 12.92 -25.40 4.00
N ARG A 23 14.21 -25.70 4.20
CA ARG A 23 14.64 -26.77 5.12
C ARG A 23 14.63 -26.39 6.60
N TYR A 24 14.46 -25.11 6.95
CA TYR A 24 14.64 -24.62 8.34
C TYR A 24 13.40 -24.04 9.02
N PHE A 25 12.20 -24.11 8.41
CA PHE A 25 10.97 -23.67 9.07
C PHE A 25 9.88 -24.72 8.91
N ASN A 26 10.02 -25.81 9.65
CA ASN A 26 8.93 -26.75 9.90
C ASN A 26 8.81 -26.97 11.42
N SER A 27 8.48 -25.90 12.15
CA SER A 27 7.92 -25.97 13.51
C SER A 27 7.53 -24.57 13.98
N SER A 28 6.23 -24.35 14.19
CA SER A 28 5.65 -23.70 15.38
C SER A 28 4.32 -23.03 15.07
N ASN A 29 3.26 -23.61 15.62
CA ASN A 29 2.03 -22.91 16.00
C ASN A 29 2.36 -21.76 16.96
N TYR A 30 1.64 -20.64 16.91
CA TYR A 30 1.06 -19.99 18.10
C TYR A 30 0.12 -18.84 17.73
N SER A 31 -0.99 -18.82 18.46
CA SER A 31 -2.05 -17.81 18.52
C SER A 31 -1.66 -16.58 19.36
N ASN A 32 -2.42 -15.50 19.16
CA ASN A 32 -2.67 -14.34 20.02
C ASN A 32 -1.49 -13.40 20.40
N MET A 33 -1.61 -12.13 20.00
CA MET A 33 -0.82 -11.02 20.53
C MET A 33 -1.74 -9.91 21.02
N SER A 34 -1.88 -9.84 22.34
CA SER A 34 -2.30 -8.67 23.12
C SER A 34 -1.10 -7.78 23.41
N PHE A 35 -1.24 -6.45 23.29
CA PHE A 35 -0.19 -5.47 23.58
C PHE A 35 -0.40 -4.83 24.97
N PRO A 36 0.63 -4.68 25.81
CA PRO A 36 0.57 -3.79 26.98
C PRO A 36 1.14 -2.39 26.69
N SER A 37 0.53 -1.40 27.34
CA SER A 37 0.87 0.04 27.34
C SER A 37 2.22 0.38 27.98
N GLN A 38 2.88 1.40 27.44
CA GLN A 38 4.09 2.05 27.98
C GLN A 38 3.78 2.99 29.16
N LYS A 39 4.66 3.00 30.17
CA LYS A 39 4.93 4.13 31.07
C LYS A 39 6.45 4.30 31.29
N SER A 40 6.82 5.52 31.60
CA SER A 40 8.11 6.23 31.51
C SER A 40 9.11 6.05 32.68
N HIS A 41 10.40 6.33 32.36
CA HIS A 41 11.69 6.51 33.11
C HIS A 41 11.68 7.12 34.54
N PRO A 42 12.80 7.21 35.35
CA PRO A 42 14.27 7.19 35.04
C PRO A 42 15.26 6.45 36.02
N GLY A 43 16.58 6.42 35.71
CA GLY A 43 17.72 5.74 36.44
C GLY A 43 18.35 6.53 37.62
N PRO A 44 19.67 6.44 37.99
CA PRO A 44 20.82 5.58 37.60
C PRO A 44 21.71 5.07 38.80
N THR A 45 23.00 4.70 38.54
CA THR A 45 24.16 4.33 39.43
C THR A 45 24.45 2.81 39.57
N ALA A 46 25.67 2.28 39.75
CA ALA A 46 27.07 2.63 39.43
C ALA A 46 27.92 1.35 39.68
N THR A 47 29.11 1.26 39.06
CA THR A 47 30.32 0.52 39.48
C THR A 47 30.33 -1.02 39.45
N THR A 48 31.20 -1.62 38.64
CA THR A 48 32.49 -2.24 39.08
C THR A 48 33.20 -2.90 37.90
N GLU A 49 34.51 -2.68 37.90
CA GLU A 49 35.58 -3.06 36.99
C GLU A 49 35.76 -4.58 36.85
N THR A 50 36.22 -5.06 35.68
CA THR A 50 37.42 -5.91 35.64
C THR A 50 38.10 -5.79 34.27
N SER A 51 39.38 -5.47 34.35
CA SER A 51 40.39 -5.34 33.30
C SER A 51 40.72 -6.68 32.63
N PHE A 52 40.93 -6.66 31.32
CA PHE A 52 42.04 -7.36 30.68
C PHE A 52 42.64 -6.45 29.60
N GLN A 53 43.83 -5.95 29.92
CA GLN A 53 44.74 -5.30 28.99
C GLN A 53 45.38 -6.37 28.10
N ASP A 54 45.49 -6.08 26.81
CA ASP A 54 46.63 -6.54 26.03
C ASP A 54 47.05 -5.41 25.09
N GLU A 55 48.18 -4.78 25.43
CA GLU A 55 48.83 -3.75 24.64
C GLU A 55 49.75 -4.43 23.62
N CYS A 56 49.63 -4.06 22.34
CA CYS A 56 50.74 -4.09 21.40
C CYS A 56 50.72 -2.78 20.62
N ASN A 57 51.53 -1.84 21.09
CA ASN A 57 51.80 -0.56 20.45
C ASN A 57 52.89 -0.72 19.38
N GLY A 58 52.69 -0.15 18.19
CA GLY A 58 53.68 -0.20 17.11
C GLY A 58 53.21 0.43 15.81
N GLN A 59 53.29 1.76 15.71
CA GLN A 59 53.43 2.50 14.44
C GLN A 59 54.65 3.41 14.62
N PRO A 60 55.49 3.62 13.57
CA PRO A 60 55.00 4.23 12.33
C PRO A 60 55.68 3.69 11.05
N MET A 61 55.06 3.95 9.89
CA MET A 61 55.69 4.55 8.69
C MET A 61 54.79 4.36 7.46
N ARG A 62 54.54 5.47 6.76
CA ARG A 62 53.90 5.52 5.43
C ARG A 62 54.81 4.90 4.38
N PRO A 63 54.24 4.35 3.29
CA PRO A 63 54.72 4.73 1.97
C PRO A 63 53.64 5.37 1.11
N GLU A 64 54.13 6.18 0.19
CA GLU A 64 53.41 7.04 -0.73
C GLU A 64 52.58 6.29 -1.77
N LYS A 65 51.64 7.05 -2.31
CA LYS A 65 50.81 6.81 -3.48
C LYS A 65 51.54 6.03 -4.58
N ASN A 66 50.88 5.02 -5.15
CA ASN A 66 50.79 4.90 -6.59
C ASN A 66 49.54 4.15 -7.03
N ALA A 67 49.06 4.59 -8.19
CA ALA A 67 47.75 4.37 -8.79
C ALA A 67 47.38 2.90 -9.01
N GLY A 68 46.12 2.62 -8.73
CA GLY A 68 45.46 1.36 -9.01
C GLY A 68 44.12 1.39 -8.30
N ASP A 69 43.24 2.31 -8.72
CA ASP A 69 41.83 2.30 -8.32
C ASP A 69 41.21 1.02 -8.89
N VAL A 70 41.45 -0.11 -8.21
CA VAL A 70 40.68 -1.33 -8.38
C VAL A 70 39.35 -1.00 -7.72
N GLN A 71 38.50 -0.36 -8.51
CA GLN A 71 37.09 -0.23 -8.20
C GLN A 71 36.57 -1.66 -8.12
N GLU A 72 36.60 -2.23 -6.92
CA GLU A 72 35.88 -3.44 -6.55
C GLU A 72 34.42 -3.15 -6.84
N SER A 73 34.04 -3.42 -8.08
CA SER A 73 32.70 -3.29 -8.57
C SER A 73 31.90 -4.32 -7.79
N ARG A 74 31.25 -3.88 -6.71
CA ARG A 74 30.41 -4.77 -5.92
C ARG A 74 29.39 -5.33 -6.91
N ILE A 75 29.42 -6.65 -7.10
CA ILE A 75 28.61 -7.38 -8.06
C ILE A 75 27.13 -7.09 -7.73
N GLY A 76 26.56 -6.08 -8.40
CA GLY A 76 25.28 -5.46 -8.04
C GLY A 76 25.16 -3.98 -8.44
N GLU A 77 26.28 -3.25 -8.60
CA GLU A 77 26.28 -1.80 -8.88
C GLU A 77 25.98 -1.43 -10.35
N ASN A 78 26.08 -2.36 -11.29
CA ASN A 78 25.94 -2.07 -12.72
C ASN A 78 24.52 -2.29 -13.30
N VAL A 79 23.49 -2.53 -12.47
CA VAL A 79 22.10 -2.68 -12.94
C VAL A 79 21.37 -1.35 -12.80
N SER A 80 20.83 -0.83 -13.90
CA SER A 80 20.09 0.42 -13.86
C SER A 80 18.85 0.31 -12.94
N ARG A 81 18.47 1.41 -12.29
CA ARG A 81 17.25 1.46 -11.46
C ARG A 81 16.00 1.01 -12.22
N LYS A 82 15.94 1.31 -13.53
CA LYS A 82 14.84 0.90 -14.41
C LYS A 82 14.79 -0.62 -14.57
N ASP A 83 15.95 -1.25 -14.79
CA ASP A 83 16.03 -2.70 -14.98
C ASP A 83 15.71 -3.45 -13.69
N LYS A 84 16.13 -2.92 -12.53
CA LYS A 84 15.75 -3.45 -11.22
C LYS A 84 14.22 -3.45 -11.01
N VAL A 85 13.56 -2.34 -11.34
CA VAL A 85 12.10 -2.23 -11.26
C VAL A 85 11.42 -3.21 -12.23
N ASN A 86 11.89 -3.27 -13.48
CA ASN A 86 11.33 -4.18 -14.48
C ASN A 86 11.51 -5.65 -14.05
N PHE A 87 12.66 -5.99 -13.48
CA PHE A 87 12.91 -7.31 -12.92
C PHE A 87 11.94 -7.64 -11.79
N LEU A 88 11.72 -6.72 -10.85
CA LEU A 88 10.73 -6.91 -9.77
C LEU A 88 9.31 -7.11 -10.32
N VAL A 89 8.89 -6.27 -11.26
CA VAL A 89 7.57 -6.35 -11.90
C VAL A 89 7.39 -7.72 -12.57
N ASN A 90 8.33 -8.12 -13.44
CA ASN A 90 8.25 -9.39 -14.15
C ASN A 90 8.27 -10.58 -13.19
N THR A 91 9.13 -10.53 -12.15
CA THR A 91 9.18 -11.57 -11.13
C THR A 91 7.81 -11.74 -10.44
N LEU A 92 7.18 -10.65 -10.00
CA LEU A 92 5.88 -10.72 -9.32
C LEU A 92 4.74 -11.17 -10.25
N LEU A 93 4.82 -10.86 -11.53
CA LEU A 93 3.88 -11.35 -12.54
C LEU A 93 4.02 -12.85 -12.77
N ASP A 94 5.26 -13.35 -12.87
CA ASP A 94 5.55 -14.74 -13.26
C ASP A 94 5.48 -15.73 -12.08
N ILE A 95 5.71 -15.30 -10.84
CA ILE A 95 5.67 -16.20 -9.68
C ILE A 95 4.26 -16.72 -9.40
N LYS A 96 4.23 -17.93 -8.83
CA LYS A 96 3.01 -18.57 -8.32
C LYS A 96 2.31 -17.65 -7.33
N ASP A 97 1.00 -17.53 -7.49
CA ASP A 97 0.16 -16.79 -6.56
C ASP A 97 0.02 -17.56 -5.24
N SER A 98 0.93 -17.28 -4.31
CA SER A 98 0.96 -17.81 -2.96
C SER A 98 1.74 -16.87 -2.08
N LYS A 99 1.29 -16.74 -0.83
CA LYS A 99 1.89 -15.84 0.15
C LYS A 99 3.39 -16.10 0.31
N GLU A 100 3.79 -17.37 0.40
CA GLU A 100 5.17 -17.78 0.61
C GLU A 100 6.08 -17.38 -0.56
N ALA A 101 5.62 -17.58 -1.80
CA ALA A 101 6.36 -17.20 -2.99
C ALA A 101 6.47 -15.68 -3.13
N VAL A 102 5.37 -14.95 -2.95
CA VAL A 102 5.35 -13.48 -3.06
C VAL A 102 6.19 -12.85 -1.95
N TYR A 103 6.00 -13.26 -0.70
CA TYR A 103 6.75 -12.71 0.44
C TYR A 103 8.23 -13.09 0.34
N GLY A 104 8.54 -14.33 -0.03
CA GLY A 104 9.91 -14.80 -0.23
C GLY A 104 10.63 -14.02 -1.33
N ALA A 105 9.97 -13.78 -2.47
CA ALA A 105 10.53 -12.98 -3.57
C ALA A 105 10.78 -11.53 -3.15
N LEU A 106 9.82 -10.90 -2.44
CA LEU A 106 9.95 -9.53 -1.96
C LEU A 106 11.03 -9.37 -0.88
N ASP A 107 11.08 -10.28 0.10
CA ASP A 107 12.11 -10.31 1.13
C ASP A 107 13.51 -10.48 0.53
N ALA A 108 13.65 -11.42 -0.43
CA ALA A 108 14.91 -11.65 -1.11
C ALA A 108 15.32 -10.45 -1.96
N TRP A 109 14.38 -9.74 -2.58
CA TRP A 109 14.66 -8.54 -3.38
C TRP A 109 15.10 -7.36 -2.50
N VAL A 110 14.39 -7.10 -1.40
CA VAL A 110 14.75 -6.02 -0.44
C VAL A 110 16.11 -6.25 0.21
N ALA A 111 16.54 -7.50 0.41
CA ALA A 111 17.84 -7.80 1.01
C ALA A 111 19.05 -7.22 0.24
N TRP A 112 18.87 -6.86 -1.04
CA TRP A 112 19.91 -6.25 -1.89
C TRP A 112 19.77 -4.72 -2.03
N GLU A 113 18.79 -4.10 -1.39
CA GLU A 113 18.52 -2.67 -1.51
C GLU A 113 18.93 -1.92 -0.24
N GLN A 114 19.66 -0.82 -0.40
CA GLN A 114 20.15 -0.01 0.71
C GLN A 114 19.02 0.73 1.45
N ASN A 115 17.98 1.15 0.71
CA ASN A 115 16.81 1.84 1.24
C ASN A 115 15.55 1.06 0.88
N PHE A 116 14.51 1.18 1.70
CA PHE A 116 13.25 0.47 1.42
C PHE A 116 12.65 0.97 0.09
N PRO A 117 12.35 0.06 -0.86
CA PRO A 117 12.14 0.40 -2.26
C PRO A 117 10.69 0.75 -2.60
N ILE A 118 10.12 1.74 -1.91
CA ILE A 118 8.68 2.10 -2.02
C ILE A 118 8.27 2.37 -3.48
N VAL A 119 9.08 3.11 -4.24
CA VAL A 119 8.76 3.49 -5.63
C VAL A 119 8.69 2.27 -6.54
N SER A 120 9.64 1.34 -6.39
CA SER A 120 9.70 0.11 -7.18
C SER A 120 8.49 -0.79 -6.91
N ILE A 121 8.13 -0.96 -5.63
CA ILE A 121 6.97 -1.76 -5.24
C ILE A 121 5.67 -1.10 -5.73
N LYS A 122 5.54 0.24 -5.65
CA LYS A 122 4.37 0.95 -6.19
C LYS A 122 4.20 0.70 -7.69
N ARG A 123 5.29 0.69 -8.46
CA ARG A 123 5.24 0.35 -9.89
C ARG A 123 4.83 -1.10 -10.14
N ALA A 124 5.29 -2.03 -9.31
CA ALA A 124 4.86 -3.42 -9.37
C ALA A 124 3.37 -3.58 -9.04
N LEU A 125 2.86 -2.88 -8.02
CA LEU A 125 1.43 -2.86 -7.70
C LEU A 125 0.59 -2.38 -8.88
N LEU A 126 0.99 -1.28 -9.53
CA LEU A 126 0.29 -0.78 -10.73
C LEU A 126 0.27 -1.79 -11.87
N ALA A 127 1.37 -2.53 -12.09
CA ALA A 127 1.42 -3.58 -13.10
C ALA A 127 0.50 -4.76 -12.74
N LEU A 128 0.52 -5.23 -11.48
CA LEU A 128 -0.34 -6.30 -11.00
C LEU A 128 -1.83 -5.93 -11.08
N GLU A 129 -2.19 -4.68 -10.75
CA GLU A 129 -3.56 -4.17 -10.90
C GLU A 129 -4.02 -4.13 -12.36
N LYS A 130 -3.12 -3.75 -13.28
CA LYS A 130 -3.41 -3.74 -14.71
C LYS A 130 -3.72 -5.15 -15.25
N GLU A 131 -2.97 -6.14 -14.78
CA GLU A 131 -3.16 -7.56 -15.10
C GLU A 131 -4.25 -8.24 -14.22
N GLN A 132 -4.99 -7.45 -13.43
CA GLN A 132 -6.06 -7.90 -12.54
C GLN A 132 -5.65 -9.02 -11.57
N GLN A 133 -4.37 -9.06 -11.18
CA GLN A 133 -3.82 -10.02 -10.22
C GLN A 133 -4.13 -9.58 -8.78
N TRP A 134 -5.43 -9.39 -8.46
CA TRP A 134 -5.90 -8.77 -7.22
C TRP A 134 -5.41 -9.49 -5.96
N HIS A 135 -5.38 -10.81 -5.97
CA HIS A 135 -4.88 -11.59 -4.85
C HIS A 135 -3.39 -11.30 -4.56
N LYS A 136 -2.54 -11.25 -5.59
CA LYS A 136 -1.14 -10.80 -5.46
C LYS A 136 -1.03 -9.35 -5.00
N VAL A 137 -1.88 -8.44 -5.50
CA VAL A 137 -1.92 -7.04 -5.02
C VAL A 137 -2.17 -7.00 -3.51
N VAL A 138 -3.15 -7.77 -3.02
CA VAL A 138 -3.42 -7.89 -1.57
C VAL A 138 -2.20 -8.41 -0.82
N GLN A 139 -1.54 -9.47 -1.33
CA GLN A 139 -0.35 -10.04 -0.70
C GLN A 139 0.81 -9.03 -0.64
N VAL A 140 1.12 -8.33 -1.73
CA VAL A 140 2.20 -7.33 -1.78
C VAL A 140 1.93 -6.18 -0.82
N ILE A 141 0.70 -5.64 -0.78
CA ILE A 141 0.37 -4.54 0.15
C ILE A 141 0.43 -5.01 1.60
N LYS A 142 -0.09 -6.19 1.93
CA LYS A 142 0.01 -6.75 3.29
C LYS A 142 1.46 -7.00 3.70
N TRP A 143 2.30 -7.47 2.79
CA TRP A 143 3.73 -7.61 3.03
C TRP A 143 4.36 -6.24 3.33
N MET A 144 4.09 -5.20 2.52
CA MET A 144 4.59 -3.84 2.78
C MET A 144 4.21 -3.36 4.19
N LEU A 145 2.93 -3.50 4.55
CA LEU A 145 2.43 -3.10 5.86
C LEU A 145 3.07 -3.90 7.00
N SER A 146 3.38 -5.19 6.79
CA SER A 146 4.08 -6.03 7.78
C SER A 146 5.52 -5.58 8.05
N LYS A 147 6.14 -4.85 7.11
CA LYS A 147 7.46 -4.21 7.29
C LYS A 147 7.37 -2.80 7.87
N GLY A 148 6.17 -2.35 8.26
CA GLY A 148 5.91 -0.99 8.71
C GLY A 148 5.96 0.05 7.60
N GLN A 149 5.87 -0.37 6.33
CA GLN A 149 6.06 0.51 5.18
C GLN A 149 4.72 0.83 4.51
N GLY A 150 4.60 2.05 4.02
CA GLY A 150 3.39 2.50 3.32
C GLY A 150 2.17 2.62 4.22
N THR A 151 2.32 2.90 5.52
CA THR A 151 1.21 3.12 6.47
C THR A 151 0.49 4.45 6.24
N THR A 152 -0.04 4.64 5.04
CA THR A 152 -0.79 5.83 4.62
C THR A 152 -2.21 5.45 4.26
N MET A 153 -3.13 6.40 4.37
CA MET A 153 -4.53 6.20 4.01
C MET A 153 -4.71 5.76 2.54
N GLY A 154 -3.85 6.24 1.64
CA GLY A 154 -3.85 5.80 0.23
C GLY A 154 -3.52 4.32 0.05
N THR A 155 -2.53 3.79 0.79
CA THR A 155 -2.20 2.35 0.74
C THR A 155 -3.33 1.50 1.33
N TYR A 156 -3.96 1.94 2.42
CA TYR A 156 -5.13 1.25 2.95
C TYR A 156 -6.32 1.30 1.99
N GLY A 157 -6.56 2.44 1.32
CA GLY A 157 -7.60 2.56 0.29
C GLY A 157 -7.35 1.66 -0.93
N GLN A 158 -6.08 1.51 -1.34
CA GLN A 158 -5.67 0.56 -2.38
C GLN A 158 -5.89 -0.90 -1.93
N LEU A 159 -5.54 -1.24 -0.68
CA LEU A 159 -5.78 -2.57 -0.11
C LEU A 159 -7.27 -2.90 -0.04
N ILE A 160 -8.10 -1.95 0.40
CA ILE A 160 -9.57 -2.09 0.44
C ILE A 160 -10.12 -2.34 -0.96
N ARG A 161 -9.62 -1.62 -1.98
CA ARG A 161 -9.98 -1.87 -3.39
C ARG A 161 -9.63 -3.29 -3.81
N ALA A 162 -8.39 -3.69 -3.54
CA ALA A 162 -7.88 -4.99 -3.97
C ALA A 162 -8.65 -6.13 -3.30
N LEU A 163 -9.04 -5.98 -2.02
CA LEU A 163 -9.88 -6.94 -1.31
C LEU A 163 -11.30 -7.02 -1.87
N ASP A 164 -11.92 -5.90 -2.24
CA ASP A 164 -13.22 -5.90 -2.94
C ASP A 164 -13.14 -6.66 -4.27
N MET A 165 -12.10 -6.40 -5.06
CA MET A 165 -11.89 -7.09 -6.34
C MET A 165 -11.50 -8.57 -6.17
N ASP A 166 -10.89 -8.95 -5.04
CA ASP A 166 -10.59 -10.32 -4.61
C ASP A 166 -11.77 -10.99 -3.87
N HIS A 167 -12.98 -10.42 -3.98
CA HIS A 167 -14.23 -10.93 -3.37
C HIS A 167 -14.20 -11.09 -1.85
N ARG A 168 -13.45 -10.23 -1.15
CA ARG A 168 -13.24 -10.24 0.31
C ARG A 168 -13.71 -8.94 0.96
N ALA A 169 -14.92 -8.51 0.63
CA ALA A 169 -15.50 -7.26 1.10
C ALA A 169 -15.58 -7.14 2.64
N GLU A 170 -15.86 -8.24 3.34
CA GLU A 170 -15.88 -8.26 4.82
C GLU A 170 -14.53 -7.95 5.45
N GLU A 171 -13.45 -8.40 4.81
CA GLU A 171 -12.11 -8.03 5.26
C GLU A 171 -11.81 -6.56 4.97
N ALA A 172 -12.23 -6.07 3.80
CA ALA A 172 -12.11 -4.66 3.43
C ALA A 172 -12.85 -3.76 4.44
N HIS A 173 -14.05 -4.16 4.87
CA HIS A 173 -14.83 -3.48 5.91
C HIS A 173 -14.08 -3.39 7.25
N LYS A 174 -13.51 -4.51 7.73
CA LYS A 174 -12.71 -4.51 8.97
C LYS A 174 -11.49 -3.60 8.90
N ILE A 175 -10.85 -3.49 7.74
CA ILE A 175 -9.73 -2.56 7.53
C ILE A 175 -10.23 -1.12 7.52
N TRP A 176 -11.34 -0.85 6.83
CA TRP A 176 -11.96 0.47 6.81
C TRP A 176 -12.23 0.96 8.24
N GLU A 177 -12.96 0.20 9.05
CA GLU A 177 -13.29 0.60 10.43
C GLU A 177 -12.05 0.87 11.29
N ARG A 178 -11.03 0.02 11.17
CA ARG A 178 -9.83 0.11 12.02
C ARG A 178 -8.86 1.20 11.59
N LYS A 179 -8.74 1.49 10.29
CA LYS A 179 -7.63 2.28 9.74
C LYS A 179 -8.06 3.60 9.11
N ILE A 180 -9.32 3.76 8.73
CA ILE A 180 -9.81 4.94 8.01
C ILE A 180 -11.05 5.54 8.67
N GLY A 181 -12.07 4.72 8.92
CA GLY A 181 -13.40 5.14 9.34
C GLY A 181 -13.52 5.70 10.76
N MET A 182 -12.43 5.81 11.52
CA MET A 182 -12.42 6.38 12.87
C MET A 182 -12.60 7.91 12.87
N ASP A 183 -12.04 8.59 11.87
CA ASP A 183 -12.15 10.05 11.72
C ASP A 183 -12.62 10.40 10.31
N LEU A 184 -13.93 10.29 10.08
CA LEU A 184 -14.50 10.60 8.77
C LEU A 184 -14.40 12.09 8.42
N HIS A 185 -14.13 13.00 9.35
CA HIS A 185 -13.96 14.41 9.04
C HIS A 185 -12.72 14.64 8.15
N SER A 186 -11.64 13.90 8.42
CA SER A 186 -10.36 14.02 7.70
C SER A 186 -10.25 13.13 6.44
N VAL A 187 -11.21 12.23 6.20
CA VAL A 187 -11.14 11.27 5.08
C VAL A 187 -11.60 11.93 3.76
N PRO A 188 -10.77 11.96 2.71
CA PRO A 188 -11.13 12.47 1.40
C PRO A 188 -12.38 11.79 0.84
N TRP A 189 -13.26 12.58 0.22
CA TRP A 189 -14.50 12.08 -0.38
C TRP A 189 -14.28 10.97 -1.40
N GLN A 190 -13.13 10.94 -2.09
CA GLN A 190 -12.78 9.85 -3.02
C GLN A 190 -12.80 8.48 -2.34
N LEU A 191 -12.28 8.38 -1.12
CA LEU A 191 -12.26 7.13 -0.35
C LEU A 191 -13.63 6.80 0.24
N CYS A 192 -14.38 7.80 0.72
CA CYS A 192 -15.76 7.60 1.16
C CYS A 192 -16.64 7.07 0.00
N ARG A 193 -16.55 7.71 -1.18
CA ARG A 193 -17.25 7.27 -2.40
C ARG A 193 -16.86 5.85 -2.78
N GLN A 194 -15.56 5.51 -2.70
CA GLN A 194 -15.08 4.16 -2.94
C GLN A 194 -15.72 3.17 -1.97
N MET A 195 -15.73 3.46 -0.66
CA MET A 195 -16.31 2.55 0.33
C MET A 195 -17.83 2.39 0.16
N ILE A 196 -18.57 3.48 -0.14
CA ILE A 196 -19.99 3.42 -0.48
C ILE A 196 -20.21 2.50 -1.70
N SER A 197 -19.34 2.59 -2.71
CA SER A 197 -19.39 1.71 -3.89
C SER A 197 -19.20 0.24 -3.53
N ILE A 198 -18.21 -0.05 -2.67
CA ILE A 198 -17.89 -1.40 -2.19
C ILE A 198 -19.05 -1.98 -1.39
N TYR A 199 -19.63 -1.21 -0.47
CA TYR A 199 -20.76 -1.69 0.29
C TYR A 199 -21.99 -1.97 -0.58
N TYR A 200 -22.27 -1.09 -1.54
CA TYR A 200 -23.42 -1.25 -2.42
C TYR A 200 -23.32 -2.52 -3.27
N ARG A 201 -22.20 -2.72 -3.97
CA ARG A 201 -22.00 -3.86 -4.87
C ARG A 201 -21.91 -5.21 -4.16
N ASN A 202 -21.54 -5.23 -2.87
CA ASN A 202 -21.45 -6.44 -2.05
C ASN A 202 -22.67 -6.61 -1.12
N ASN A 203 -23.76 -5.88 -1.35
CA ASN A 203 -25.00 -5.94 -0.55
C ASN A 203 -24.80 -5.69 0.96
N MET A 204 -23.78 -4.90 1.34
CA MET A 204 -23.52 -4.50 2.72
C MET A 204 -24.29 -3.21 3.07
N LEU A 205 -25.60 -3.21 2.80
CA LEU A 205 -26.45 -2.02 2.78
C LEU A 205 -26.52 -1.31 4.15
N LYS A 206 -26.50 -2.06 5.25
CA LYS A 206 -26.48 -1.49 6.61
C LYS A 206 -25.22 -0.67 6.86
N SER A 207 -24.05 -1.18 6.47
CA SER A 207 -22.77 -0.47 6.58
C SER A 207 -22.70 0.74 5.66
N LEU A 208 -23.32 0.66 4.48
CA LEU A 208 -23.48 1.79 3.56
C LEU A 208 -24.27 2.92 4.19
N VAL A 209 -25.49 2.63 4.66
CA VAL A 209 -26.37 3.61 5.28
C VAL A 209 -25.72 4.22 6.52
N LYS A 210 -25.09 3.40 7.37
CA LYS A 210 -24.34 3.89 8.52
C LYS A 210 -23.23 4.86 8.11
N LEU A 211 -22.40 4.48 7.14
CA LEU A 211 -21.34 5.37 6.64
C LEU A 211 -21.88 6.70 6.14
N PHE A 212 -23.00 6.69 5.40
CA PHE A 212 -23.59 7.92 4.90
C PHE A 212 -24.15 8.79 6.03
N LYS A 213 -24.85 8.21 7.01
CA LYS A 213 -25.33 8.93 8.19
C LYS A 213 -24.18 9.54 8.98
N ASP A 214 -23.10 8.78 9.18
CA ASP A 214 -21.90 9.28 9.86
C ASP A 214 -21.27 10.45 9.09
N LEU A 215 -21.28 10.43 7.75
CA LEU A 215 -20.82 11.56 6.91
C LEU A 215 -21.76 12.78 7.00
N GLU A 216 -23.08 12.56 6.99
CA GLU A 216 -24.07 13.62 7.18
C GLU A 216 -23.94 14.28 8.55
N ALA A 217 -23.60 13.53 9.60
CA ALA A 217 -23.38 14.04 10.95
C ALA A 217 -22.17 14.99 11.07
N PHE A 218 -21.23 14.92 10.12
CA PHE A 218 -20.12 15.87 9.97
C PHE A 218 -20.43 16.99 8.96
N ASP A 219 -21.71 17.18 8.59
CA ASP A 219 -22.18 18.15 7.58
C ASP A 219 -21.49 18.01 6.22
N ARG A 220 -20.95 16.81 5.92
CA ARG A 220 -20.25 16.57 4.68
C ARG A 220 -21.26 16.37 3.56
N LYS A 221 -21.34 17.33 2.65
CA LYS A 221 -22.18 17.24 1.46
C LYS A 221 -21.57 16.28 0.43
N PRO A 222 -22.36 15.33 -0.13
CA PRO A 222 -21.89 14.44 -1.18
C PRO A 222 -21.56 15.25 -2.44
N PRO A 223 -20.40 15.00 -3.10
CA PRO A 223 -19.98 15.77 -4.27
C PRO A 223 -20.71 15.36 -5.57
N GLU A 224 -21.33 14.17 -5.61
CA GLU A 224 -21.87 13.58 -6.84
C GLU A 224 -23.25 12.97 -6.57
N LYS A 225 -24.19 13.18 -7.51
CA LYS A 225 -25.54 12.58 -7.43
C LYS A 225 -25.55 11.06 -7.36
N SER A 226 -24.54 10.40 -7.95
CA SER A 226 -24.39 8.94 -7.95
C SER A 226 -24.24 8.36 -6.54
N ILE A 227 -23.67 9.13 -5.61
CA ILE A 227 -23.54 8.76 -4.20
C ILE A 227 -24.93 8.76 -3.56
N VAL A 228 -25.70 9.83 -3.78
CA VAL A 228 -27.06 9.99 -3.26
C VAL A 228 -27.98 8.89 -3.80
N GLN A 229 -27.92 8.61 -5.10
CA GLN A 229 -28.70 7.53 -5.72
C GLN A 229 -28.43 6.17 -5.07
N ARG A 230 -27.16 5.78 -4.89
CA ARG A 230 -26.82 4.50 -4.25
C ARG A 230 -27.28 4.40 -2.80
N VAL A 231 -27.28 5.52 -2.09
CA VAL A 231 -27.77 5.60 -0.71
C VAL A 231 -29.30 5.46 -0.69
N ALA A 232 -30.00 6.16 -1.58
CA ALA A 232 -31.45 6.07 -1.74
C ALA A 232 -31.89 4.64 -2.08
N ASP A 233 -31.22 4.00 -3.04
CA ASP A 233 -31.41 2.59 -3.40
C ASP A 233 -31.15 1.65 -2.21
N ALA A 234 -30.11 1.92 -1.41
CA ALA A 234 -29.82 1.13 -0.23
C ALA A 234 -30.90 1.26 0.85
N TYR A 235 -31.47 2.45 1.03
CA TYR A 235 -32.62 2.66 1.91
C TYR A 235 -33.84 1.89 1.39
N GLU A 236 -34.13 1.96 0.09
CA GLU A 236 -35.22 1.22 -0.54
C GLU A 236 -35.09 -0.30 -0.34
N MET A 237 -33.91 -0.85 -0.61
CA MET A 237 -33.63 -2.28 -0.43
C MET A 237 -33.69 -2.73 1.03
N LEU A 238 -33.51 -1.80 1.99
CA LEU A 238 -33.71 -2.04 3.42
C LEU A 238 -35.17 -1.80 3.89
N GLY A 239 -36.06 -1.39 2.99
CA GLY A 239 -37.47 -1.07 3.32
C GLY A 239 -37.68 0.29 3.99
N LEU A 240 -36.69 1.18 3.96
CA LEU A 240 -36.69 2.48 4.61
C LEU A 240 -37.07 3.60 3.64
N LEU A 241 -38.32 3.58 3.16
CA LEU A 241 -38.79 4.50 2.10
C LEU A 241 -38.79 5.97 2.53
N GLU A 242 -39.14 6.28 3.78
CA GLU A 242 -39.11 7.65 4.31
C GLU A 242 -37.69 8.26 4.25
N GLU A 243 -36.67 7.47 4.58
CA GLU A 243 -35.27 7.91 4.53
C GLU A 243 -34.76 8.09 3.10
N LYS A 244 -35.25 7.27 2.17
CA LYS A 244 -34.98 7.42 0.73
C LYS A 244 -35.49 8.79 0.26
N GLU A 245 -36.75 9.12 0.55
CA GLU A 245 -37.37 10.39 0.17
C GLU A 245 -36.62 11.57 0.81
N ARG A 246 -36.36 11.51 2.13
CA ARG A 246 -35.57 12.52 2.86
C ARG A 246 -34.24 12.84 2.17
N VAL A 247 -33.49 11.80 1.77
CA VAL A 247 -32.16 11.98 1.18
C VAL A 247 -32.25 12.55 -0.24
N LEU A 248 -33.23 12.11 -1.05
CA LEU A 248 -33.43 12.64 -2.39
C LEU A 248 -33.86 14.10 -2.39
N GLU A 249 -34.75 14.48 -1.47
CA GLU A 249 -35.20 15.88 -1.31
C GLU A 249 -34.07 16.78 -0.83
N LYS A 250 -33.33 16.35 0.21
CA LYS A 250 -32.23 17.13 0.81
C LYS A 250 -31.13 17.48 -0.20
N TYR A 251 -30.86 16.59 -1.15
CA TYR A 251 -29.79 16.75 -2.15
C TYR A 251 -30.31 16.90 -3.59
N ASN A 252 -31.53 17.42 -3.75
CA ASN A 252 -32.16 17.63 -5.06
C ASN A 252 -31.39 18.63 -5.95
N ASP A 253 -30.61 19.53 -5.34
CA ASP A 253 -29.72 20.47 -6.03
C ASP A 253 -28.70 19.74 -6.94
N LEU A 254 -28.20 18.57 -6.51
CA LEU A 254 -27.28 17.75 -7.30
C LEU A 254 -27.93 17.13 -8.56
N PHE A 255 -29.26 17.10 -8.62
CA PHE A 255 -30.02 16.57 -9.76
C PHE A 255 -30.44 17.65 -10.75
N THR A 256 -30.54 18.90 -10.30
CA THR A 256 -31.06 20.03 -11.09
C THR A 256 -29.95 20.87 -11.76
N GLY A 257 -28.71 20.84 -11.25
CA GLY A 257 -27.62 21.75 -11.62
C GLY A 257 -26.90 21.56 -12.98
N ASN A 258 -27.51 20.99 -14.02
CA ASN A 258 -26.85 20.76 -15.32
C ASN A 258 -27.35 21.61 -16.51
N GLU A 259 -28.33 22.51 -16.33
CA GLU A 259 -28.88 23.31 -17.45
C GLU A 259 -28.33 24.75 -17.54
N SER A 260 -27.76 25.33 -16.50
CA SER A 260 -27.51 26.79 -16.45
C SER A 260 -26.06 27.26 -16.68
N GLU A 261 -25.07 26.36 -16.85
CA GLU A 261 -23.65 26.75 -16.99
C GLU A 261 -22.98 26.46 -18.36
N LYS A 262 -23.75 26.34 -19.46
CA LYS A 262 -23.16 26.13 -20.81
C LYS A 262 -23.05 27.35 -21.73
N HIS A 263 -23.46 28.54 -21.30
CA HIS A 263 -23.27 29.76 -22.10
C HIS A 263 -22.60 30.88 -21.32
N LYS A 264 -21.26 30.82 -21.23
CA LYS A 264 -20.40 32.02 -21.13
C LYS A 264 -18.93 31.61 -21.17
N LYS A 265 -18.32 31.59 -22.37
CA LYS A 265 -17.02 32.21 -22.68
C LYS A 265 -16.52 31.82 -24.08
N ALA A 266 -16.58 32.79 -24.99
CA ALA A 266 -15.49 33.06 -25.92
C ALA A 266 -15.60 34.51 -26.42
N PRO A 267 -14.76 35.46 -25.95
CA PRO A 267 -14.53 36.68 -26.70
C PRO A 267 -13.56 36.37 -27.84
N SER A 268 -14.06 36.48 -29.08
CA SER A 268 -13.24 36.37 -30.29
C SER A 268 -12.12 37.40 -30.29
N LYS A 269 -10.87 36.95 -30.42
CA LYS A 269 -9.71 37.82 -30.66
C LYS A 269 -9.93 38.61 -31.96
N ARG A 270 -10.04 39.94 -31.85
CA ARG A 270 -9.95 40.86 -32.99
C ARG A 270 -8.53 40.78 -33.55
N LYS A 271 -8.40 40.34 -34.81
CA LYS A 271 -7.24 40.64 -35.66
C LYS A 271 -7.28 42.13 -35.99
N LYS A 272 -6.16 42.84 -35.82
CA LYS A 272 -5.87 44.05 -36.61
C LYS A 272 -4.52 43.86 -37.31
N LYS A 273 -4.56 44.22 -38.59
CA LYS A 273 -3.44 44.36 -39.53
C LYS A 273 -2.39 45.32 -38.97
#